data_AF-A0A6B3CBP7-F1
#
_entry.id   AF-A0A6B3CBP7-F1
#
_cell.length_a   1.000
_cell.length_b   1.000
_cell.length_c   1.000
_cell.angle_alpha   90.00
_cell.angle_beta   90.00
_cell.angle_gamma   90.00
#
_symmetry.space_group_name_H-M   'P 1'
#
loop_
_entity.id
_entity.type
_entity.pdbx_description
1 polymer ?
#
loop_
_entity_poly.entity_id
_entity_poly.type
_entity_poly.pdbx_seq_one_letter_code
_entity_poly.pdbx_strand_id
1 'polypeptide(L)' 'SPHPVGALSFDAVRVTADDVLGAPDEGFRVAMGTLNLFRPSVGAFAVGMAQAALDATLAHTTARDAFGGTLRDLQ' A
#
# COMPACT_ATOMS: atom_id res chain seq x y z
N SER A 1 -2.40 -6.78 -9.96
CA SER A 1 -3.50 -6.10 -10.66
C SER A 1 -2.97 -4.88 -11.37
N PRO A 2 -3.33 -4.64 -12.65
CA PRO A 2 -3.02 -3.39 -13.31
C PRO A 2 -3.69 -2.25 -12.53
N HIS A 3 -2.92 -1.21 -12.23
CA HIS A 3 -3.41 0.02 -11.61
C HIS A 3 -2.80 1.20 -12.37
N PRO A 4 -3.53 2.34 -12.48
CA PRO A 4 -3.08 3.46 -13.30
C PRO A 4 -1.84 4.11 -12.68
N VAL A 5 -0.74 4.15 -13.44
CA VAL A 5 0.53 4.80 -13.09
C VAL A 5 1.06 5.51 -14.34
N GLY A 6 1.53 6.74 -14.19
CA GLY A 6 2.06 7.54 -15.29
C GLY A 6 2.82 8.77 -14.81
N ALA A 7 3.49 9.44 -15.75
CA ALA A 7 4.18 10.70 -15.50
C ALA A 7 3.25 11.89 -15.79
N LEU A 8 3.44 12.99 -15.06
CA LEU A 8 2.78 14.27 -15.29
C LEU A 8 3.80 15.30 -15.77
N SER A 9 3.45 16.09 -16.78
CA SER A 9 4.22 17.24 -17.25
C SER A 9 3.36 18.49 -17.19
N PHE A 10 3.89 19.55 -16.59
CA PHE A 10 3.22 20.84 -16.49
C PHE A 10 3.95 21.84 -17.39
N ASP A 11 3.26 22.35 -18.41
CA ASP A 11 3.76 23.40 -19.31
C ASP A 11 2.77 24.57 -19.33
N ALA A 12 3.23 25.74 -18.89
CA ALA A 12 2.45 26.98 -18.79
C ALA A 12 1.03 26.81 -18.19
N VAL A 13 0.84 25.87 -17.26
CA VAL A 13 -0.45 25.61 -16.62
C VAL A 13 -0.80 26.78 -15.71
N ARG A 14 -1.90 27.48 -16.03
CA ARG A 14 -2.36 28.61 -15.23
C ARG A 14 -2.95 28.12 -13.91
N VAL A 15 -2.44 28.67 -12.80
CA VAL A 15 -2.93 28.46 -11.44
C VAL A 15 -3.19 29.84 -10.81
N THR A 16 -4.25 29.96 -10.04
CA THR A 16 -4.68 31.20 -9.37
C THR A 16 -4.49 31.13 -7.87
N ALA A 17 -4.68 32.24 -7.16
CA ALA A 17 -4.59 32.26 -5.70
C ALA A 17 -5.65 31.36 -5.04
N ASP A 18 -6.82 31.19 -5.68
CA ASP A 18 -7.92 30.35 -5.17
C ASP A 18 -7.62 28.85 -5.27
N ASP A 19 -6.63 28.46 -6.08
CA ASP A 19 -6.20 27.07 -6.24
C ASP A 19 -5.16 26.64 -5.17
N VAL A 20 -4.68 27.57 -4.34
CA VAL A 20 -3.68 27.30 -3.30
C VAL A 20 -4.32 26.50 -2.16
N LEU A 21 -3.78 25.31 -1.90
CA LEU A 21 -4.15 24.51 -0.74
C LEU A 21 -3.33 24.94 0.49
N GLY A 22 -3.99 25.59 1.44
CA GLY A 22 -3.33 26.15 2.63
C GLY A 22 -2.86 27.59 2.40
N ALA A 23 -1.63 27.89 2.78
CA ALA A 23 -1.01 29.20 2.56
C ALA A 23 0.28 29.07 1.72
N PRO A 24 0.69 30.13 1.00
CA PRO A 24 2.01 30.19 0.37
C PRO A 24 3.12 29.79 1.34
N ASP A 25 4.14 29.09 0.83
CA ASP A 25 5.27 28.55 1.59
C ASP A 25 4.97 27.43 2.60
N GLU A 26 3.72 26.98 2.74
CA GLU A 26 3.34 25.91 3.67
C GLU A 26 3.12 24.53 3.02
N GLY A 27 3.44 24.38 1.73
CA GLY A 27 3.14 23.16 0.96
C GLY A 27 3.71 21.86 1.56
N PHE A 28 4.89 21.93 2.16
CA PHE A 28 5.49 20.77 2.83
C PHE A 28 4.66 20.30 4.03
N ARG A 29 4.15 21.25 4.84
CA ARG A 29 3.31 20.95 6.01
C ARG A 29 2.01 20.30 5.57
N VAL A 30 1.39 20.80 4.51
CA VAL A 30 0.17 20.21 3.91
C VAL A 30 0.45 18.78 3.46
N ALA A 31 1.52 18.57 2.67
CA ALA A 31 1.90 17.25 2.17
C ALA A 31 2.14 16.24 3.31
N MET A 32 2.91 16.63 4.34
CA MET A 32 3.19 15.75 5.48
C MET A 32 1.94 15.47 6.32
N GLY A 33 1.04 16.44 6.47
CA GLY A 33 -0.25 16.24 7.13
C GLY A 33 -1.07 15.14 6.46
N THR A 34 -1.19 15.20 5.13
CA THR A 34 -1.88 14.16 4.34
C THR A 34 -1.19 12.80 4.45
N LEU A 35 0.12 12.72 4.29
CA LEU A 35 0.86 11.45 4.37
C LEU A 35 0.77 10.81 5.76
N ASN A 36 0.83 11.61 6.82
CA ASN A 36 0.71 11.11 8.19
C ASN A 36 -0.69 10.56 8.48
N LEU A 37 -1.73 11.22 7.97
CA LEU A 37 -3.11 10.75 8.09
C LEU A 37 -3.30 9.37 7.43
N PHE A 38 -2.71 9.15 6.25
CA PHE A 38 -2.84 7.90 5.50
C PHE A 38 -1.85 6.80 5.90
N ARG A 39 -0.77 7.11 6.61
CA ARG A 39 0.23 6.12 7.06
C ARG A 39 -0.36 4.86 7.71
N PRO A 40 -1.30 4.94 8.68
CA PRO A 40 -1.88 3.75 9.29
C PRO A 40 -2.72 2.91 8.30
N SER A 41 -3.30 3.50 7.26
CA SER A 41 -4.10 2.73 6.29
C SER A 41 -3.23 1.79 5.46
N VAL A 42 -2.04 2.23 5.04
CA VAL A 42 -1.05 1.37 4.36
C VAL A 42 -0.60 0.22 5.26
N GLY A 43 -0.41 0.48 6.56
CA GLY A 43 -0.14 -0.56 7.55
C GLY A 43 -1.26 -1.60 7.65
N ALA A 44 -2.52 -1.15 7.70
CA ALA A 44 -3.68 -2.04 7.72
C ALA A 44 -3.78 -2.90 6.43
N PHE A 45 -3.48 -2.33 5.25
CA PHE A 45 -3.39 -3.10 4.01
C PHE A 45 -2.31 -4.19 4.08
N ALA A 46 -1.14 -3.89 4.65
CA ALA A 46 -0.07 -4.87 4.82
C ALA A 46 -0.49 -6.02 5.75
N VAL A 47 -1.19 -5.72 6.85
CA VAL A 47 -1.75 -6.74 7.75
C VAL A 47 -2.72 -7.65 7.02
N GLY A 48 -3.65 -7.09 6.24
CA GLY A 48 -4.60 -7.88 5.45
C GLY A 48 -3.91 -8.80 4.42
N MET A 49 -2.87 -8.31 3.75
CA MET A 49 -2.06 -9.13 2.84
C MET A 49 -1.31 -10.25 3.57
N ALA A 50 -0.75 -9.97 4.74
CA ALA A 50 -0.07 -10.98 5.56
C ALA A 50 -1.04 -12.08 6.03
N GLN A 51 -2.26 -11.70 6.39
CA GLN A 51 -3.31 -12.64 6.80
C GLN A 51 -3.72 -13.55 5.63
N ALA A 52 -3.95 -12.99 4.45
CA ALA A 52 -4.26 -13.77 3.25
C ALA A 52 -3.12 -14.73 2.85
N ALA A 53 -1.87 -14.28 2.98
CA ALA A 53 -0.70 -15.11 2.73
C ALA A 53 -0.58 -16.27 3.73
N LEU A 54 -0.86 -16.01 5.01
CA LEU A 54 -0.89 -17.04 6.05
C LEU A 54 -1.98 -18.07 5.77
N ASP A 55 -3.19 -17.64 5.46
CA ASP A 55 -4.32 -18.54 5.17
C ASP A 55 -4.01 -19.44 3.96
N ALA A 56 -3.46 -18.87 2.89
CA ALA A 56 -3.04 -19.63 1.71
C ALA A 56 -1.92 -20.62 2.03
N THR A 57 -0.96 -20.22 2.88
CA THR A 57 0.15 -21.08 3.32
C THR A 57 -0.38 -22.26 4.12
N LEU A 58 -1.24 -22.02 5.10
CA LEU A 58 -1.84 -23.09 5.93
C LEU A 58 -2.65 -24.08 5.09
N ALA A 59 -3.43 -23.58 4.13
CA ALA A 59 -4.17 -24.43 3.20
C ALA A 59 -3.22 -25.30 2.35
N HIS A 60 -2.16 -24.71 1.80
CA HIS A 60 -1.19 -25.43 0.99
C HIS A 60 -0.42 -26.49 1.78
N THR A 61 0.15 -26.12 2.93
CA THR A 61 1.00 -27.03 3.71
C THR A 61 0.22 -28.19 4.31
N THR A 62 -1.06 -27.97 4.66
CA THR A 62 -1.94 -29.04 5.16
C THR A 62 -2.28 -30.07 4.08
N ALA A 63 -2.39 -29.67 2.81
CA ALA A 63 -2.80 -30.56 1.72
C ALA A 63 -1.63 -31.15 0.91
N ARG A 64 -0.40 -30.63 1.09
CA ARG A 64 0.76 -31.01 0.28
C ARG A 64 1.49 -32.20 0.90
N ASP A 65 1.39 -33.38 0.28
CA ASP A 65 2.24 -34.52 0.63
C ASP A 65 3.69 -34.28 0.21
N ALA A 66 4.63 -34.45 1.15
CA ALA A 66 6.06 -34.32 0.93
C ALA A 66 6.85 -35.05 2.03
N PHE A 67 8.04 -35.59 1.69
CA PHE A 67 8.99 -36.16 2.66
C PHE A 67 8.42 -37.25 3.59
N GLY A 68 7.43 -38.02 3.12
CA GLY A 68 6.82 -39.12 3.88
C GLY A 68 5.66 -38.73 4.80
N GLY A 69 5.19 -37.48 4.74
CA GLY A 69 4.00 -36.99 5.46
C GLY A 69 3.39 -35.78 4.76
N THR A 70 2.59 -34.98 5.48
CA THR A 70 2.17 -33.67 4.95
C THR A 70 3.26 -32.64 5.21
N LEU A 71 3.38 -31.65 4.33
CA LEU A 71 4.38 -30.58 4.45
C LEU A 71 4.24 -29.81 5.77
N ARG A 72 3.02 -29.73 6.32
CA ARG A 72 2.73 -29.11 7.62
C ARG A 72 3.40 -29.80 8.82
N ASP A 73 3.71 -31.09 8.70
CA ASP A 73 4.28 -31.88 9.81
C ASP A 73 5.80 -31.65 9.99
N LEU A 74 6.42 -30.89 9.09
CA LEU A 74 7.84 -30.59 9.11
C LEU A 74 8.07 -29.29 9.91
N GLN A 75 9.00 -29.31 10.87
CA GLN A 75 9.38 -28.16 11.72
C GLN A 75 10.39 -27.23 11.03
#